data_AF-A0A7L2J3E8-F1
#
_entry.id   AF-A0A7L2J3E8-F1
#
_cell.length_a   1.000
_cell.length_b   1.000
_cell.length_c   1.000
_cell.angle_alpha   90.00
_cell.angle_beta   90.00
_cell.angle_gamma   90.00
#
_symmetry.space_group_name_H-M   'P 1'
#
loop_
_entity.id
_entity.type
_entity.pdbx_description
1 polymer ?
#
loop_
_entity_poly.entity_id
_entity_poly.type
_entity_poly.pdbx_seq_one_letter_code
_entity_poly.pdbx_strand_id
1 'polypeptide(L)'
;QNQTFLHVKGQIQLGKFQIRSRDVRLTDSFLDDLKFLPSEYDKGEYFKFLEDYGTHYAVSGTVGGKYELVYVLDNYAMSRLGITVEDVKKCLGYHLDANIAYKSIQANLNVDSGKCENIHKKDKCKYILDLLEMNDNAVIDDVLSLVEGGQIDFSVKIKEMLLRGAKAVDVEDYIKWAKSLVDAPVVIQQRPSPIHTLVPVKMRDAYLKKQNLERAIEDYITEYSVCKCEPCKNGGTLVLVDGVCSCLCSSYFKGIACQIPKST
;
A
#
# COMPACT_ATOMS: atom_id res chain seq x y z
N GLN A 1 -1.88 1.65 -23.71
CA GLN A 1 -3.01 1.39 -22.79
C GLN A 1 -3.16 2.57 -21.87
N ASN A 2 -4.26 3.30 -22.05
CA ASN A 2 -4.72 4.35 -21.15
C ASN A 2 -5.56 3.67 -20.07
N GLN A 3 -5.23 3.85 -18.80
CA GLN A 3 -5.88 3.17 -17.68
C GLN A 3 -6.39 4.19 -16.68
N THR A 4 -7.49 3.88 -16.02
CA THR A 4 -8.01 4.64 -14.89
C THR A 4 -7.96 3.78 -13.64
N PHE A 5 -7.50 4.35 -12.54
CA PHE A 5 -7.39 3.66 -11.26
C PHE A 5 -8.53 4.09 -10.35
N LEU A 6 -9.38 3.13 -9.97
CA LEU A 6 -10.41 3.34 -8.94
C LEU A 6 -9.85 2.84 -7.60
N HIS A 7 -9.55 3.80 -6.71
CA HIS A 7 -9.05 3.51 -5.37
C HIS A 7 -10.20 3.50 -4.37
N VAL A 8 -10.46 2.33 -3.78
CA VAL A 8 -11.43 2.12 -2.71
C VAL A 8 -10.66 1.94 -1.41
N LYS A 9 -10.98 2.76 -0.42
CA LYS A 9 -10.32 2.74 0.88
C LYS A 9 -11.36 2.60 1.97
N GLY A 10 -11.10 1.74 2.94
CA GLY A 10 -11.77 1.80 4.23
C GLY A 10 -10.80 1.61 5.39
N GLN A 11 -11.18 2.17 6.52
CA GLN A 11 -10.35 2.24 7.70
C GLN A 11 -11.24 2.07 8.92
N ILE A 12 -10.86 1.16 9.81
CA ILE A 12 -11.48 0.99 11.12
C ILE A 12 -10.48 1.43 12.16
N GLN A 13 -10.87 2.42 12.97
CA GLN A 13 -10.09 2.88 14.10
C GLN A 13 -10.59 2.20 15.37
N LEU A 14 -9.71 1.49 16.06
CA LEU A 14 -10.01 0.84 17.34
C LEU A 14 -9.59 1.69 18.53
N GLY A 15 -8.50 2.45 18.39
CA GLY A 15 -7.97 3.23 19.50
C GLY A 15 -6.89 4.20 19.08
N LYS A 16 -6.47 5.03 20.03
CA LYS A 16 -5.33 5.93 19.89
C LYS A 16 -4.30 5.58 20.96
N PHE A 17 -3.03 5.73 20.64
CA PHE A 17 -1.94 5.57 21.60
C PHE A 17 -1.07 6.82 21.63
N GLN A 18 -0.43 7.01 22.77
CA GLN A 18 0.60 8.03 22.96
C GLN A 18 1.64 7.48 23.94
N ILE A 19 2.89 7.45 23.48
CA ILE A 19 4.03 7.01 24.29
C ILE A 19 4.39 8.12 25.28
N ARG A 20 4.87 7.72 26.46
CA ARG A 20 5.38 8.64 27.48
C ARG A 20 6.56 9.43 26.92
N SER A 21 6.63 10.73 27.19
CA SER A 21 7.72 11.58 26.72
C SER A 21 9.01 11.47 27.54
N ARG A 22 8.93 10.87 28.74
CA ARG A 22 10.07 10.65 29.65
C ARG A 22 10.10 9.20 30.10
N ASP A 23 11.31 8.73 30.37
CA ASP A 23 11.58 7.37 30.86
C ASP A 23 10.88 6.30 30.04
N VAL A 24 11.00 6.41 28.71
CA VAL A 24 10.50 5.41 27.76
C VAL A 24 11.16 4.08 28.10
N ARG A 25 10.34 3.05 28.34
CA ARG A 25 10.84 1.71 28.55
C ARG A 25 11.17 1.08 27.20
N LEU A 26 12.46 1.00 26.94
CA LEU A 26 13.00 0.33 25.76
C LEU A 26 13.01 -1.19 25.98
N THR A 27 12.96 -1.95 24.89
CA THR A 27 13.14 -3.41 24.95
C THR A 27 14.59 -3.74 25.30
N ASP A 28 14.80 -4.88 25.94
CA ASP A 28 16.16 -5.30 26.35
C ASP A 28 17.06 -5.49 25.12
N SER A 29 16.53 -6.06 24.02
CA SER A 29 17.26 -6.21 22.76
C SER A 29 17.74 -4.87 22.20
N PHE A 30 16.85 -3.88 22.12
CA PHE A 30 17.18 -2.55 21.59
C PHE A 30 18.23 -1.86 22.48
N LEU A 31 18.09 -1.99 23.80
CA LEU A 31 19.06 -1.44 24.75
C LEU A 31 20.43 -2.09 24.62
N ASP A 32 20.48 -3.40 24.44
CA ASP A 32 21.73 -4.14 24.32
C ASP A 32 22.43 -3.81 23.00
N ASP A 33 21.71 -3.78 21.88
CA ASP A 33 22.29 -3.39 20.59
C ASP A 33 22.80 -1.94 20.59
N LEU A 34 22.07 -1.01 21.24
CA LEU A 34 22.57 0.34 21.48
C LEU A 34 23.88 0.36 22.29
N LYS A 35 24.05 -0.53 23.27
CA LYS A 35 25.29 -0.63 24.06
C LYS A 35 26.44 -1.17 23.21
N PHE A 36 26.17 -2.08 22.26
CA PHE A 36 27.19 -2.65 21.38
C PHE A 36 27.66 -1.69 20.27
N LEU A 37 26.86 -0.68 19.90
CA LEU A 37 27.30 0.34 18.95
C LEU A 37 28.64 0.98 19.37
N PRO A 38 29.62 1.10 18.45
CA PRO A 38 30.91 1.68 18.76
C PRO A 38 30.80 3.19 19.03
N SER A 39 31.67 3.70 19.90
CA SER A 39 31.73 5.14 20.24
C SER A 39 32.34 5.96 19.09
N GLU A 40 33.25 5.35 18.33
CA GLU A 40 33.68 5.86 17.03
C GLU A 40 32.67 5.47 15.95
N TYR A 41 32.47 6.36 14.98
CA TYR A 41 31.49 6.14 13.93
C TYR A 41 31.96 5.04 12.97
N ASP A 42 31.26 3.90 12.99
CA ASP A 42 31.37 2.84 11.99
C ASP A 42 30.08 2.79 11.17
N LYS A 43 30.18 3.07 9.86
CA LYS A 43 29.00 3.13 8.99
C LYS A 43 28.26 1.79 8.96
N GLY A 44 28.97 0.66 8.97
CA GLY A 44 28.37 -0.67 8.85
C GLY A 44 27.56 -1.06 10.09
N GLU A 45 28.13 -0.88 11.27
CA GLU A 45 27.46 -1.19 12.55
C GLU A 45 26.21 -0.31 12.76
N TYR A 46 26.31 0.99 12.47
CA TYR A 46 25.17 1.90 12.61
C TYR A 46 24.11 1.66 11.53
N PHE A 47 24.48 1.32 10.30
CA PHE A 47 23.51 0.96 9.26
C PHE A 47 22.76 -0.31 9.62
N LYS A 48 23.46 -1.33 10.11
CA LYS A 48 22.83 -2.56 10.60
C LYS A 48 21.79 -2.26 11.68
N PHE A 49 22.12 -1.40 12.64
CA PHE A 49 21.17 -0.98 13.66
C PHE A 49 19.92 -0.30 13.07
N LEU A 50 20.08 0.54 12.03
CA LEU A 50 18.96 1.19 11.35
C LEU A 50 18.13 0.21 10.48
N GLU A 51 18.74 -0.83 9.92
CA GLU A 51 18.02 -1.90 9.20
C GLU A 51 17.18 -2.75 10.18
N ASP A 52 17.72 -3.05 11.35
CA ASP A 52 17.03 -3.88 12.36
C ASP A 52 15.87 -3.14 13.05
N TYR A 53 16.04 -1.84 13.33
CA TYR A 53 15.10 -1.06 14.16
C TYR A 53 14.39 0.10 13.43
N GLY A 54 14.84 0.46 12.24
CA GLY A 54 14.35 1.61 11.49
C GLY A 54 14.98 2.94 11.91
N THR A 55 14.54 4.02 11.26
CA THR A 55 15.05 5.39 11.51
C THR A 55 14.18 6.20 12.48
N HIS A 56 12.93 5.78 12.68
CA HIS A 56 11.93 6.47 13.48
C HIS A 56 11.09 5.47 14.27
N TYR A 57 10.52 5.93 15.38
CA TYR A 57 9.50 5.22 16.14
C TYR A 57 8.22 6.06 16.25
N ALA A 58 7.09 5.41 16.48
CA ALA A 58 5.81 6.10 16.61
C ALA A 58 5.63 6.66 18.03
N VAL A 59 5.61 7.99 18.20
CA VAL A 59 5.35 8.61 19.53
C VAL A 59 3.88 8.65 19.87
N SER A 60 3.01 8.71 18.87
CA SER A 60 1.57 8.64 19.01
C SER A 60 0.95 8.20 17.70
N GLY A 61 -0.31 7.76 17.75
CA GLY A 61 -0.98 7.30 16.55
C GLY A 61 -2.33 6.69 16.81
N THR A 62 -2.84 6.07 15.76
CA THR A 62 -4.11 5.36 15.75
C THR A 62 -3.84 3.90 15.42
N VAL A 63 -4.48 3.00 16.15
CA VAL A 63 -4.45 1.56 15.89
C VAL A 63 -5.81 1.09 15.37
N GLY A 64 -5.79 0.07 14.53
CA GLY A 64 -6.98 -0.54 13.97
C GLY A 64 -6.63 -1.36 12.74
N GLY A 65 -7.39 -1.16 11.66
CA GLY A 65 -7.16 -1.83 10.38
C GLY A 65 -7.46 -0.92 9.21
N LYS A 66 -6.78 -1.19 8.10
CA LYS A 66 -6.94 -0.45 6.86
C LYS A 66 -7.01 -1.45 5.70
N TYR A 67 -7.97 -1.25 4.83
CA TYR A 67 -8.07 -2.01 3.59
C TYR A 67 -8.14 -1.03 2.41
N GLU A 68 -7.31 -1.27 1.40
CA GLU A 68 -7.24 -0.50 0.17
C GLU A 68 -7.30 -1.47 -1.01
N LEU A 69 -8.25 -1.22 -1.92
CA LEU A 69 -8.39 -1.94 -3.18
C LEU A 69 -8.18 -0.94 -4.31
N VAL A 70 -7.28 -1.26 -5.25
CA VAL A 70 -7.04 -0.45 -6.44
C VAL A 70 -7.45 -1.26 -7.65
N TYR A 71 -8.56 -0.88 -8.26
CA TYR A 71 -9.06 -1.44 -9.50
C TYR A 71 -8.38 -0.74 -10.68
N VAL A 72 -7.74 -1.52 -11.54
CA VAL A 72 -7.14 -1.05 -12.80
C VAL A 72 -8.17 -1.21 -13.90
N LEU A 73 -8.69 -0.09 -14.41
CA LEU A 73 -9.77 -0.07 -15.40
C LEU A 73 -9.22 0.20 -16.81
N ASP A 74 -9.72 -0.56 -17.79
CA ASP A 74 -9.39 -0.39 -19.20
C ASP A 74 -10.25 0.71 -19.83
N ASN A 75 -9.64 1.87 -20.10
CA ASN A 75 -10.35 3.02 -20.66
C ASN A 75 -10.88 2.76 -22.08
N TYR A 76 -10.25 1.86 -22.84
CA TYR A 76 -10.71 1.51 -24.17
C TYR A 76 -11.98 0.66 -24.10
N ALA A 77 -12.00 -0.36 -23.25
CA ALA A 77 -13.19 -1.19 -23.01
C ALA A 77 -14.35 -0.33 -22.45
N MET A 78 -14.06 0.54 -21.48
CA MET A 78 -15.05 1.47 -20.93
C MET A 78 -15.66 2.39 -21.99
N SER A 79 -14.83 2.99 -22.85
CA SER A 79 -15.29 3.87 -23.94
C SER A 79 -16.14 3.12 -24.97
N ARG A 80 -15.69 1.93 -25.40
CA ARG A 80 -16.41 1.09 -26.38
C ARG A 80 -17.79 0.66 -25.88
N LEU A 81 -17.91 0.36 -24.59
CA LEU A 81 -19.13 -0.13 -23.96
C LEU A 81 -20.01 0.97 -23.36
N GLY A 82 -19.59 2.24 -23.43
CA GLY A 82 -20.31 3.35 -22.80
C GLY A 82 -20.43 3.22 -21.28
N ILE A 83 -19.40 2.65 -20.64
CA ILE A 83 -19.30 2.44 -19.19
C ILE A 83 -18.48 3.57 -18.59
N THR A 84 -19.01 4.21 -17.55
CA THR A 84 -18.34 5.27 -16.79
C THR A 84 -17.76 4.74 -15.48
N VAL A 85 -16.86 5.50 -14.85
CA VAL A 85 -16.33 5.15 -13.51
C VAL A 85 -17.46 5.07 -12.48
N GLU A 86 -18.52 5.86 -12.65
CA GLU A 86 -19.68 5.82 -11.76
C GLU A 86 -20.50 4.54 -11.94
N ASP A 87 -20.64 4.04 -13.18
CA ASP A 87 -21.25 2.73 -13.43
C ASP A 87 -20.44 1.62 -12.75
N VAL A 88 -19.10 1.68 -12.81
CA VAL A 88 -18.22 0.73 -12.12
C VAL A 88 -18.44 0.77 -10.61
N LYS A 89 -18.45 1.96 -9.98
CA LYS A 89 -18.71 2.09 -8.54
C LYS A 89 -20.07 1.51 -8.15
N LYS A 90 -21.11 1.76 -8.94
CA LYS A 90 -22.46 1.22 -8.72
C LYS A 90 -22.49 -0.30 -8.82
N CYS A 91 -21.92 -0.88 -9.87
CA CYS A 91 -21.88 -2.33 -10.06
C CYS A 91 -21.03 -3.05 -9.00
N LEU A 92 -20.03 -2.38 -8.43
CA LEU A 92 -19.22 -2.90 -7.32
C LEU A 92 -19.87 -2.69 -5.94
N GLY A 93 -21.02 -2.00 -5.86
CA GLY A 93 -21.71 -1.74 -4.60
C GLY A 93 -21.10 -0.62 -3.75
N TYR A 94 -20.24 0.22 -4.34
CA TYR A 94 -19.59 1.37 -3.67
C TYR A 94 -20.34 2.69 -3.82
N HIS A 95 -21.57 2.68 -4.35
CA HIS A 95 -22.37 3.88 -4.50
C HIS A 95 -22.92 4.32 -3.14
N LEU A 96 -22.53 5.53 -2.72
CA LEU A 96 -22.79 6.10 -1.39
C LEU A 96 -24.14 6.83 -1.28
N ASP A 97 -24.97 6.83 -2.33
CA ASP A 97 -26.31 7.41 -2.29
C ASP A 97 -27.31 6.44 -1.67
N ALA A 98 -27.03 5.95 -0.46
CA ALA A 98 -28.08 5.42 0.39
C ALA A 98 -27.64 5.39 1.86
N ASN A 99 -28.41 6.11 2.66
CA ASN A 99 -28.55 5.95 4.10
C ASN A 99 -29.00 4.49 4.39
N ILE A 100 -28.08 3.52 4.37
CA ILE A 100 -28.42 2.09 4.60
C ILE A 100 -27.81 1.64 5.91
N ALA A 101 -28.62 1.85 6.96
CA ALA A 101 -28.74 0.85 7.99
C ALA A 101 -29.22 -0.46 7.33
N TYR A 102 -28.40 -1.50 7.41
CA TYR A 102 -28.75 -2.92 7.32
C TYR A 102 -30.03 -3.24 6.52
N LYS A 103 -29.93 -3.35 5.20
CA LYS A 103 -30.83 -4.18 4.40
C LYS A 103 -30.09 -4.70 3.18
N SER A 104 -30.00 -6.02 3.11
CA SER A 104 -29.76 -6.84 1.92
C SER A 104 -29.88 -6.07 0.61
N ILE A 105 -28.76 -5.84 -0.07
CA ILE A 105 -28.73 -5.13 -1.36
C ILE A 105 -29.19 -6.09 -2.47
N GLN A 106 -30.49 -6.35 -2.46
CA GLN A 106 -31.32 -6.52 -3.65
C GLN A 106 -32.18 -5.25 -3.82
N ALA A 107 -31.60 -4.08 -3.55
CA ALA A 107 -32.28 -2.82 -3.77
C ALA A 107 -32.04 -2.40 -5.22
N ASN A 108 -33.14 -2.34 -5.97
CA ASN A 108 -33.26 -1.86 -7.35
C ASN A 108 -32.63 -0.48 -7.53
N LEU A 109 -31.32 -0.43 -7.74
CA LEU A 109 -30.69 0.70 -8.40
C LEU A 109 -30.97 0.49 -9.89
N ASN A 110 -31.53 1.51 -10.55
CA ASN A 110 -31.69 1.57 -12.01
C ASN A 110 -30.31 1.61 -12.70
N VAL A 111 -29.52 0.56 -12.52
CA VAL A 111 -28.33 0.30 -13.28
C VAL A 111 -28.81 -0.54 -14.46
N ASP A 112 -28.52 -0.06 -15.66
CA ASP A 112 -28.75 -0.83 -16.88
C ASP A 112 -28.07 -2.20 -16.71
N SER A 113 -28.87 -3.24 -16.45
CA SER A 113 -28.39 -4.52 -15.93
C SER A 113 -27.29 -5.16 -16.80
N GLY A 114 -27.30 -4.87 -18.10
CA GLY A 114 -26.27 -5.32 -19.05
C GLY A 114 -24.90 -4.64 -18.88
N LYS A 115 -24.81 -3.45 -18.28
CA LYS A 115 -23.51 -2.79 -18.06
C LYS A 115 -22.68 -3.49 -17.00
N CYS A 116 -23.30 -4.01 -15.95
CA CYS A 116 -22.60 -4.71 -14.87
C CYS A 116 -22.07 -6.09 -15.28
N GLU A 117 -22.61 -6.69 -16.36
CA GLU A 117 -22.13 -7.97 -16.89
C GLU A 117 -20.68 -7.87 -17.36
N ASN A 118 -20.35 -6.77 -18.05
CA ASN A 118 -19.00 -6.49 -18.58
C ASN A 118 -18.02 -5.96 -17.51
N ILE A 119 -18.50 -5.63 -16.31
CA ILE A 119 -17.66 -5.20 -15.18
C ILE A 119 -17.22 -6.45 -14.41
N HIS A 120 -16.19 -7.09 -14.93
CA HIS A 120 -15.47 -8.21 -14.30
C HIS A 120 -13.98 -8.13 -14.64
N LYS A 121 -13.18 -8.89 -13.90
CA LYS A 121 -11.73 -8.98 -14.09
C LYS A 121 -11.41 -9.81 -15.34
N LYS A 122 -10.46 -9.34 -16.15
CA LYS A 122 -9.88 -10.10 -17.27
C LYS A 122 -9.31 -11.42 -16.78
N ASP A 123 -9.75 -12.53 -17.38
CA ASP A 123 -9.19 -13.84 -17.10
C ASP A 123 -7.90 -14.04 -17.89
N LYS A 124 -6.76 -13.75 -17.26
CA LYS A 124 -5.44 -13.91 -17.87
C LYS A 124 -5.12 -15.38 -18.24
N CYS A 125 -5.84 -16.37 -17.70
CA CYS A 125 -5.67 -17.79 -18.05
C CYS A 125 -6.38 -18.18 -19.36
N LYS A 126 -7.25 -17.32 -19.90
CA LYS A 126 -7.98 -17.54 -21.15
C LYS A 126 -7.20 -17.07 -22.40
N TYR A 127 -5.89 -16.90 -22.27
CA TYR A 127 -4.99 -16.35 -23.28
C TYR A 127 -5.07 -17.03 -24.67
N ILE A 128 -5.40 -18.32 -24.73
CA ILE A 128 -5.53 -19.07 -25.99
C ILE A 128 -6.86 -18.77 -26.72
N LEU A 129 -7.94 -18.45 -26.00
CA LEU A 129 -9.23 -18.08 -26.60
C LEU A 129 -9.29 -16.59 -26.98
N ASP A 130 -8.64 -15.71 -26.22
CA ASP A 130 -8.65 -14.26 -26.48
C ASP A 130 -7.89 -13.88 -27.77
N LEU A 131 -6.97 -14.75 -28.23
CA LEU A 131 -6.33 -14.60 -29.55
C LEU A 131 -7.30 -14.92 -30.72
N LEU A 132 -8.39 -15.65 -30.45
CA LEU A 132 -9.39 -16.04 -31.45
C LEU A 132 -10.65 -15.17 -31.37
N GLU A 133 -10.97 -14.61 -30.20
CA GLU A 133 -12.14 -13.76 -29.99
C GLU A 133 -11.71 -12.32 -29.65
N MET A 134 -11.83 -11.41 -30.62
CA MET A 134 -11.60 -9.96 -30.43
C MET A 134 -12.65 -9.26 -29.54
N ASN A 135 -13.25 -9.97 -28.58
CA ASN A 135 -14.43 -9.53 -27.85
C ASN A 135 -14.31 -9.74 -26.34
N ASP A 136 -13.11 -9.55 -25.79
CA ASP A 136 -12.99 -9.37 -24.35
C ASP A 136 -13.61 -8.01 -23.97
N ASN A 137 -14.75 -8.07 -23.29
CA ASN A 137 -15.51 -6.94 -22.80
C ASN A 137 -15.22 -6.64 -21.32
N ALA A 138 -14.29 -7.36 -20.70
CA ALA A 138 -13.92 -7.13 -19.31
C ALA A 138 -13.34 -5.72 -19.12
N VAL A 139 -13.96 -4.97 -18.23
CA VAL A 139 -13.57 -3.58 -17.90
C VAL A 139 -12.40 -3.53 -16.91
N ILE A 140 -12.21 -4.55 -16.06
CA ILE A 140 -11.20 -4.55 -15.00
C ILE A 140 -9.98 -5.35 -15.47
N ASP A 141 -8.84 -4.70 -15.68
CA ASP A 141 -7.57 -5.35 -16.03
C ASP A 141 -6.97 -6.10 -14.83
N ASP A 142 -7.01 -5.48 -13.65
CA ASP A 142 -6.48 -6.06 -12.42
C ASP A 142 -7.09 -5.42 -11.17
N VAL A 143 -6.91 -6.10 -10.03
CA VAL A 143 -7.26 -5.58 -8.71
C VAL A 143 -6.09 -5.79 -7.77
N LEU A 144 -5.50 -4.70 -7.30
CA LEU A 144 -4.48 -4.72 -6.26
C LEU A 144 -5.18 -4.63 -4.91
N SER A 145 -4.78 -5.49 -3.97
CA SER A 145 -5.29 -5.48 -2.59
C SER A 145 -4.15 -5.20 -1.62
N LEU A 146 -4.35 -4.20 -0.77
CA LEU A 146 -3.50 -3.87 0.36
C LEU A 146 -4.37 -3.91 1.62
N VAL A 147 -4.18 -4.95 2.43
CA VAL A 147 -4.94 -5.17 3.66
C VAL A 147 -3.96 -5.20 4.82
N GLU A 148 -4.13 -4.25 5.74
CA GLU A 148 -3.28 -4.05 6.91
C GLU A 148 -4.12 -4.24 8.17
N GLY A 149 -3.66 -5.14 9.05
CA GLY A 149 -4.38 -5.52 10.26
C GLY A 149 -5.49 -6.55 10.03
N GLY A 150 -5.85 -7.22 11.12
CA GLY A 150 -6.72 -8.38 11.13
C GLY A 150 -5.91 -9.66 11.00
N GLN A 151 -6.60 -10.80 11.12
CA GLN A 151 -5.94 -12.09 10.93
C GLN A 151 -5.50 -12.27 9.48
N ILE A 152 -4.32 -12.87 9.28
CA ILE A 152 -3.67 -13.05 7.97
C ILE A 152 -4.58 -13.83 7.01
N ASP A 153 -5.38 -14.77 7.54
CA ASP A 153 -6.33 -15.56 6.77
C ASP A 153 -7.28 -14.69 5.94
N PHE A 154 -7.62 -13.49 6.43
CA PHE A 154 -8.49 -12.57 5.71
C PHE A 154 -7.80 -11.91 4.51
N SER A 155 -6.57 -11.42 4.66
CA SER A 155 -5.86 -10.76 3.56
C SER A 155 -5.57 -11.76 2.44
N VAL A 156 -5.24 -13.01 2.80
CA VAL A 156 -5.10 -14.13 1.87
C VAL A 156 -6.44 -14.43 1.18
N LYS A 157 -7.53 -14.51 1.94
CA LYS A 157 -8.87 -14.74 1.39
C LYS A 157 -9.29 -13.66 0.40
N ILE A 158 -9.15 -12.38 0.73
CA ILE A 158 -9.46 -11.27 -0.21
C ILE A 158 -8.65 -11.43 -1.49
N LYS A 159 -7.34 -11.63 -1.36
CA LYS A 159 -6.45 -11.75 -2.52
C LYS A 159 -6.87 -12.92 -3.39
N GLU A 160 -7.19 -14.06 -2.79
CA GLU A 160 -7.61 -15.26 -3.49
C GLU A 160 -8.97 -15.09 -4.18
N MET A 161 -9.95 -14.49 -3.51
CA MET A 161 -11.25 -14.17 -4.11
C MET A 161 -11.12 -13.25 -5.32
N LEU A 162 -10.34 -12.16 -5.20
CA LEU A 162 -10.09 -11.22 -6.30
C LEU A 162 -9.31 -11.86 -7.45
N LEU A 163 -8.42 -12.81 -7.16
CA LEU A 163 -7.73 -13.61 -8.18
C LEU A 163 -8.69 -14.56 -8.90
N ARG A 164 -9.66 -15.14 -8.20
CA ARG A 164 -10.70 -16.03 -8.76
C ARG A 164 -11.84 -15.28 -9.45
N GLY A 165 -11.73 -13.97 -9.62
CA GLY A 165 -12.69 -13.17 -10.39
C GLY A 165 -13.85 -12.58 -9.58
N ALA A 166 -13.78 -12.61 -8.24
CA ALA A 166 -14.73 -11.86 -7.42
C ALA A 166 -14.64 -10.36 -7.78
N LYS A 167 -15.81 -9.73 -8.01
CA LYS A 167 -15.88 -8.32 -8.42
C LYS A 167 -15.51 -7.39 -7.27
N ALA A 168 -15.98 -7.70 -6.07
CA ALA A 168 -15.76 -6.92 -4.86
C ALA A 168 -15.68 -7.83 -3.63
N VAL A 169 -15.22 -7.27 -2.52
CA VAL A 169 -15.26 -7.92 -1.21
C VAL A 169 -16.68 -7.86 -0.69
N ASP A 170 -17.23 -9.01 -0.27
CA ASP A 170 -18.57 -9.07 0.27
C ASP A 170 -18.66 -8.47 1.69
N VAL A 171 -19.88 -8.11 2.10
CA VAL A 171 -20.13 -7.48 3.39
C VAL A 171 -19.83 -8.42 4.55
N GLU A 172 -20.06 -9.72 4.40
CA GLU A 172 -19.84 -10.71 5.46
C GLU A 172 -18.36 -10.87 5.79
N ASP A 173 -17.53 -10.90 4.76
CA ASP A 173 -16.09 -10.98 4.83
C ASP A 173 -15.51 -9.70 5.40
N TYR A 174 -16.01 -8.54 4.96
CA TYR A 174 -15.67 -7.27 5.60
C TYR A 174 -15.97 -7.28 7.11
N ILE A 175 -17.14 -7.79 7.52
CA ILE A 175 -17.51 -7.89 8.94
C ILE A 175 -16.58 -8.88 9.69
N LYS A 176 -16.22 -10.01 9.09
CA LYS A 176 -15.29 -10.98 9.69
C LYS A 176 -13.92 -10.35 9.92
N TRP A 177 -13.40 -9.61 8.94
CA TRP A 177 -12.17 -8.84 9.10
C TRP A 177 -12.27 -7.81 10.21
N ALA A 178 -13.33 -7.00 10.20
CA ALA A 178 -13.54 -5.97 11.21
C ALA A 178 -13.53 -6.56 12.63
N LYS A 179 -14.14 -7.73 12.83
CA LYS A 179 -14.10 -8.45 14.11
C LYS A 179 -12.71 -8.94 14.48
N SER A 180 -11.92 -9.40 13.50
CA SER A 180 -10.55 -9.90 13.74
C SER A 180 -9.56 -8.81 14.16
N LEU A 181 -9.87 -7.53 13.90
CA LEU A 181 -9.00 -6.40 14.27
C LEU A 181 -8.80 -6.27 15.78
N VAL A 182 -9.72 -6.78 16.59
CA VAL A 182 -9.61 -6.75 18.05
C VAL A 182 -8.39 -7.53 18.52
N ASP A 183 -8.12 -8.68 17.88
CA ASP A 183 -7.01 -9.56 18.25
C ASP A 183 -5.71 -9.20 17.52
N ALA A 184 -5.80 -8.64 16.31
CA ALA A 184 -4.67 -8.33 15.46
C ALA A 184 -4.71 -6.91 14.86
N PRO A 185 -4.71 -5.85 15.69
CA PRO A 185 -4.67 -4.48 15.20
C PRO A 185 -3.27 -4.12 14.68
N VAL A 186 -3.21 -3.15 13.77
CA VAL A 186 -1.96 -2.52 13.32
C VAL A 186 -2.01 -1.02 13.51
N VAL A 187 -0.84 -0.38 13.48
CA VAL A 187 -0.73 1.09 13.47
C VAL A 187 -1.12 1.59 12.08
N ILE A 188 -2.27 2.27 11.99
CA ILE A 188 -2.81 2.77 10.71
C ILE A 188 -2.45 4.23 10.44
N GLN A 189 -2.09 4.96 11.49
CA GLN A 189 -1.60 6.34 11.43
C GLN A 189 -0.61 6.55 12.56
N GLN A 190 0.52 7.21 12.28
CA GLN A 190 1.55 7.46 13.28
C GLN A 190 2.17 8.84 13.14
N ARG A 191 2.51 9.43 14.27
CA ARG A 191 3.43 10.56 14.35
C ARG A 191 4.82 9.99 14.65
N PRO A 192 5.78 10.07 13.71
CA PRO A 192 7.12 9.57 13.93
C PRO A 192 7.96 10.52 14.79
N SER A 193 8.94 9.98 15.49
CA SER A 193 10.05 10.71 16.09
C SER A 193 11.36 9.97 15.77
N PRO A 194 12.48 10.68 15.55
CA PRO A 194 13.73 10.05 15.17
C PRO A 194 14.26 9.09 16.24
N ILE A 195 14.80 7.95 15.82
CA ILE A 195 15.21 6.87 16.72
C ILE A 195 16.41 7.24 17.62
N HIS A 196 17.29 8.14 17.16
CA HIS A 196 18.41 8.65 17.97
C HIS A 196 17.97 9.36 19.26
N THR A 197 16.70 9.80 19.34
CA THR A 197 16.14 10.39 20.56
C THR A 197 15.88 9.37 21.67
N LEU A 198 15.88 8.07 21.35
CA LEU A 198 15.72 6.99 22.31
C LEU A 198 17.03 6.63 23.04
N VAL A 199 18.19 7.16 22.63
CA VAL A 199 19.47 6.87 23.30
C VAL A 199 19.44 7.34 24.76
N PRO A 200 19.52 6.43 25.76
CA PRO A 200 19.41 6.80 27.16
C PRO A 200 20.59 7.69 27.61
N VAL A 201 20.29 8.84 28.20
CA VAL A 201 21.30 9.82 28.67
C VAL A 201 22.27 9.26 29.72
N LYS A 202 21.90 8.20 30.44
CA LYS A 202 22.73 7.55 31.46
C LYS A 202 23.62 6.43 30.89
N MET A 203 23.51 6.12 29.60
CA MET A 203 24.34 5.10 28.95
C MET A 203 25.77 5.62 28.76
N ARG A 204 26.75 4.70 28.78
CA ARG A 204 28.13 5.02 28.40
C ARG A 204 28.17 5.57 26.97
N ASP A 205 28.90 6.66 26.78
CA ASP A 205 29.07 7.34 25.49
C ASP A 205 27.76 7.77 24.82
N ALA A 206 26.69 7.97 25.59
CA ALA A 206 25.35 8.29 25.09
C ALA A 206 25.32 9.48 24.12
N TYR A 207 26.05 10.56 24.44
CA TYR A 207 26.13 11.74 23.58
C TYR A 207 26.76 11.42 22.22
N LEU A 208 27.88 10.69 22.21
CA LEU A 208 28.57 10.28 20.99
C LEU A 208 27.70 9.33 20.15
N LYS A 209 27.10 8.33 20.78
CA LYS A 209 26.20 7.37 20.11
C LYS A 209 24.99 8.04 19.50
N LYS A 210 24.40 9.02 20.20
CA LYS A 210 23.30 9.83 19.66
C LYS A 210 23.73 10.62 18.43
N GLN A 211 24.86 11.33 18.50
CA GLN A 211 25.39 12.10 17.37
C GLN A 211 25.74 11.20 16.18
N ASN A 212 26.33 10.04 16.44
CA ASN A 212 26.65 9.05 15.41
C ASN A 212 25.38 8.46 14.78
N LEU A 213 24.31 8.21 15.55
CA LEU A 213 23.01 7.79 15.01
C LEU A 213 22.35 8.89 14.17
N GLU A 214 22.43 10.16 14.59
CA GLU A 214 21.97 11.30 13.79
C GLU A 214 22.67 11.32 12.43
N ARG A 215 24.01 11.25 12.44
CA ARG A 215 24.82 11.14 11.22
C ARG A 215 24.48 9.90 10.40
N ALA A 216 24.32 8.74 11.05
CA ALA A 216 24.01 7.49 10.37
C ALA A 216 22.69 7.58 9.61
N ILE A 217 21.66 8.22 10.18
CA ILE A 217 20.37 8.42 9.53
C ILE A 217 20.53 9.30 8.28
N GLU A 218 21.31 10.38 8.36
CA GLU A 218 21.59 11.24 7.20
C GLU A 218 22.35 10.49 6.11
N ASP A 219 23.39 9.75 6.49
CA ASP A 219 24.17 8.92 5.57
C ASP A 219 23.31 7.82 4.94
N TYR A 220 22.39 7.21 5.69
CA TYR A 220 21.47 6.18 5.25
C TYR A 220 20.48 6.71 4.21
N ILE A 221 19.83 7.85 4.50
CA ILE A 221 18.93 8.52 3.55
C ILE A 221 19.67 8.90 2.26
N THR A 222 20.91 9.37 2.39
CA THR A 222 21.76 9.70 1.24
C THR A 222 22.16 8.46 0.45
N GLU A 223 22.44 7.34 1.12
CA GLU A 223 22.80 6.07 0.47
C GLU A 223 21.68 5.55 -0.42
N TYR A 224 20.45 5.57 0.09
CA TYR A 224 19.24 5.09 -0.59
C TYR A 224 18.44 6.22 -1.24
N SER A 225 19.13 7.30 -1.65
CA SER A 225 18.50 8.41 -2.34
C SER A 225 18.30 8.11 -3.83
N VAL A 226 17.12 8.49 -4.35
CA VAL A 226 16.82 8.48 -5.80
C VAL A 226 17.80 9.33 -6.61
N CYS A 227 18.53 10.26 -5.99
CA CYS A 227 19.53 11.09 -6.67
C CYS A 227 20.74 10.31 -7.18
N LYS A 228 20.97 9.08 -6.70
CA LYS A 228 22.02 8.19 -7.23
C LYS A 228 21.61 7.48 -8.52
N CYS A 229 20.34 7.53 -8.87
CA CYS A 229 19.79 6.88 -10.05
C CYS A 229 19.91 7.78 -11.30
N GLU A 230 20.07 7.17 -12.46
CA GLU A 230 19.99 7.86 -13.75
C GLU A 230 18.56 8.38 -14.02
N PRO A 231 18.39 9.58 -14.58
CA PRO A 231 17.07 10.14 -14.83
C PRO A 231 16.32 9.38 -15.93
N CYS A 232 15.03 9.19 -15.72
CA CYS A 232 14.12 8.61 -16.71
C CYS A 232 13.93 9.56 -17.92
N LYS A 233 13.65 9.00 -19.09
CA LYS A 233 13.31 9.77 -20.29
C LYS A 233 11.83 10.16 -20.31
N ASN A 234 11.49 11.12 -21.16
CA ASN A 234 10.10 11.48 -21.50
C ASN A 234 9.20 11.80 -20.29
N GLY A 235 9.77 12.44 -19.26
CA GLY A 235 9.03 12.81 -18.05
C GLY A 235 8.61 11.63 -17.17
N GLY A 236 9.25 10.46 -17.32
CA GLY A 236 9.06 9.33 -16.40
C GLY A 236 9.47 9.70 -14.97
N THR A 237 8.76 9.15 -13.98
CA THR A 237 9.07 9.35 -12.56
C THR A 237 10.07 8.30 -12.10
N LEU A 238 11.20 8.75 -11.57
CA LEU A 238 12.25 7.89 -11.04
C LEU A 238 11.89 7.43 -9.62
N VAL A 239 11.99 6.13 -9.38
CA VAL A 239 11.75 5.53 -8.06
C VAL A 239 12.88 4.55 -7.73
N LEU A 240 13.28 4.51 -6.47
CA LEU A 240 14.22 3.52 -5.94
C LEU A 240 13.41 2.53 -5.10
N VAL A 241 13.44 1.25 -5.47
CA VAL A 241 12.76 0.18 -4.73
C VAL A 241 13.79 -0.92 -4.47
N ASP A 242 14.02 -1.25 -3.21
CA ASP A 242 14.99 -2.28 -2.77
C ASP A 242 16.38 -2.12 -3.40
N GLY A 243 16.86 -0.87 -3.50
CA GLY A 243 18.16 -0.54 -4.10
C GLY A 243 18.18 -0.59 -5.63
N VAL A 244 17.05 -0.88 -6.29
CA VAL A 244 16.93 -0.90 -7.76
C VAL A 244 16.24 0.36 -8.25
N CYS A 245 16.93 1.12 -9.11
CA CYS A 245 16.37 2.27 -9.80
C CYS A 245 15.38 1.81 -10.87
N SER A 246 14.12 2.25 -10.78
CA SER A 246 13.05 1.93 -11.72
C SER A 246 12.37 3.21 -12.23
N CYS A 247 11.89 3.17 -13.46
CA CYS A 247 11.18 4.30 -14.07
C CYS A 247 9.68 4.00 -14.21
N LEU A 248 8.85 4.82 -13.57
CA LEU A 248 7.41 4.82 -13.78
C LEU A 248 7.07 5.71 -14.98
N CYS A 249 6.64 5.08 -16.06
CA CYS A 249 6.36 5.78 -17.31
C CYS A 249 4.96 6.38 -17.33
N SER A 250 4.84 7.55 -17.98
CA SER A 250 3.52 8.09 -18.33
C SER A 250 2.80 7.17 -19.33
N SER A 251 1.50 7.38 -19.49
CA SER A 251 0.63 6.52 -20.31
C SER A 251 1.08 6.40 -21.77
N TYR A 252 1.88 7.34 -22.28
CA TYR A 252 2.35 7.41 -23.67
C TYR A 252 3.68 6.72 -23.94
N PHE A 253 4.44 6.32 -22.91
CA PHE A 253 5.77 5.75 -23.08
C PHE A 253 5.93 4.40 -22.37
N LYS A 254 6.89 3.59 -22.84
CA LYS A 254 7.27 2.26 -22.33
C LYS A 254 8.78 2.06 -22.42
N GLY A 255 9.23 0.89 -21.95
CA GLY A 255 10.65 0.53 -21.89
C GLY A 255 11.24 0.86 -20.52
N ILE A 256 12.43 0.31 -20.25
CA ILE A 256 13.10 0.35 -18.94
C ILE A 256 13.33 1.78 -18.41
N ALA A 257 13.49 2.75 -19.30
CA ALA A 257 13.72 4.16 -18.96
C ALA A 257 12.66 5.09 -19.59
N CYS A 258 11.50 4.53 -19.96
CA CYS A 258 10.42 5.25 -20.66
C CYS A 258 10.83 5.83 -22.02
N GLN A 259 11.80 5.21 -22.69
CA GLN A 259 12.40 5.72 -23.91
C GLN A 259 11.59 5.42 -25.19
N ILE A 260 10.65 4.47 -25.12
CA ILE A 260 9.91 3.99 -26.29
C ILE A 260 8.50 4.58 -26.26
N PRO A 261 8.05 5.32 -27.28
CA PRO A 261 6.64 5.70 -27.41
C PRO A 261 5.75 4.45 -27.52
N LYS A 262 4.63 4.43 -26.82
CA LYS A 262 3.58 3.42 -27.07
C LYS A 262 2.87 3.82 -28.36
N SER A 263 2.85 2.92 -29.34
CA SER A 263 2.08 3.10 -30.58
C SER A 263 0.62 3.37 -30.22
N THR A 264 0.05 4.43 -30.79
CA THR A 264 -1.35 4.82 -30.64
C THR A 264 -2.28 3.77 -31.22
#